data_AF-A0AAV7YTE3-F1
#
_entry.id   AF-A0AAV7YTE3-F1
#
_cell.length_a   1.000
_cell.length_b   1.000
_cell.length_c   1.000
_cell.angle_alpha   90.00
_cell.angle_beta   90.00
_cell.angle_gamma   90.00
#
_symmetry.space_group_name_H-M   'P 1'
#
loop_
_entity.id
_entity.type
_entity.pdbx_description
1 polymer ?
#
loop_
_entity_poly.entity_id
_entity_poly.type
_entity_poly.pdbx_seq_one_letter_code
_entity_poly.pdbx_strand_id
1 'polypeptide(L)'
;MSELSIIDLVQKESPPNFTEEDITSLYSYRVPKLREDGLCSFSKNNELEPKAFDLRETFNLTKENVEQLFDHPTTILLWRLKRSLELLKKQMAEWPDWIGIYQRRKIDNEEFLIKLSYQGKPSRAVFPLNEKWAKLSNNSNVAMLGKERILQNTHEISFDTPYYSCDHMVRSEACLPIKNSSDEILGIIDAESFKTDFFTQEIAQTLREFCSQIGNKLF
;
A
#
# COMPACT_ATOMS: atom_id res chain seq x y z
N MET A 1 27.51 1.17 -17.25
CA MET A 1 26.60 0.11 -16.75
C MET A 1 25.55 0.83 -15.93
N SER A 2 24.27 0.79 -16.31
CA SER A 2 23.21 1.36 -15.47
C SER A 2 23.10 0.54 -14.20
N GLU A 3 23.03 1.20 -13.06
CA GLU A 3 22.77 0.56 -11.77
C GLU A 3 21.42 -0.18 -11.84
N LEU A 4 21.35 -1.38 -11.28
CA LEU A 4 20.11 -2.18 -11.31
C LEU A 4 19.09 -1.53 -10.38
N SER A 5 17.84 -1.41 -10.85
CA SER A 5 16.75 -0.88 -10.02
C SER A 5 16.39 -1.85 -8.89
N ILE A 6 15.70 -1.38 -7.83
CA ILE A 6 15.25 -2.24 -6.71
C ILE A 6 14.49 -3.45 -7.25
N ILE A 7 13.57 -3.22 -8.18
CA ILE A 7 12.73 -4.30 -8.70
C ILE A 7 13.54 -5.27 -9.57
N ASP A 8 14.60 -4.82 -10.27
CA ASP A 8 15.51 -5.74 -10.98
C ASP A 8 16.27 -6.65 -10.01
N LEU A 9 16.67 -6.13 -8.86
CA LEU A 9 17.33 -6.92 -7.82
C LEU A 9 16.36 -7.98 -7.28
N VAL A 10 15.14 -7.58 -6.93
CA VAL A 10 14.11 -8.50 -6.42
C VAL A 10 13.72 -9.57 -7.45
N GLN A 11 13.63 -9.23 -8.74
CA GLN A 11 13.31 -10.20 -9.78
C GLN A 11 14.41 -11.25 -10.00
N LYS A 12 15.66 -10.92 -9.68
CA LYS A 12 16.80 -11.85 -9.75
C LYS A 12 16.91 -12.75 -8.50
N GLU A 13 16.29 -12.36 -7.40
CA GLU A 13 16.23 -13.20 -6.20
C GLU A 13 15.21 -14.35 -6.41
N SER A 14 15.64 -15.58 -6.10
CA SER A 14 14.71 -16.70 -5.97
C SER A 14 13.87 -16.51 -4.70
N PRO A 15 12.54 -16.73 -4.75
CA PRO A 15 11.74 -16.82 -3.54
C PRO A 15 12.31 -17.89 -2.60
N PRO A 16 12.23 -17.71 -1.27
CA PRO A 16 12.64 -18.73 -0.33
C PRO A 16 11.72 -19.94 -0.42
N ASN A 17 12.16 -21.08 0.11
CA ASN A 17 11.24 -22.17 0.41
C ASN A 17 10.31 -21.70 1.54
N PHE A 18 9.05 -21.45 1.21
CA PHE A 18 8.08 -20.93 2.18
C PHE A 18 7.67 -22.00 3.19
N THR A 19 7.52 -21.57 4.44
CA THR A 19 6.81 -22.31 5.48
C THR A 19 5.34 -21.88 5.55
N GLU A 20 4.50 -22.64 6.24
CA GLU A 20 3.11 -22.22 6.51
C GLU A 20 3.03 -20.88 7.26
N GLU A 21 4.01 -20.61 8.15
CA GLU A 21 4.11 -19.34 8.87
C GLU A 21 4.42 -18.19 7.92
N ASP A 22 5.34 -18.39 6.97
CA ASP A 22 5.65 -17.39 5.94
C ASP A 22 4.40 -17.06 5.13
N ILE A 23 3.65 -18.07 4.66
CA ILE A 23 2.39 -17.86 3.94
C ILE A 23 1.39 -17.11 4.79
N THR A 24 1.21 -17.51 6.04
CA THR A 24 0.29 -16.83 6.95
C THR A 24 0.67 -15.36 7.10
N SER A 25 1.96 -15.05 7.23
CA SER A 25 2.46 -13.67 7.38
C SER A 25 2.31 -12.82 6.11
N LEU A 26 2.33 -13.43 4.93
CA LEU A 26 2.15 -12.73 3.65
C LEU A 26 0.68 -12.39 3.39
N TYR A 27 -0.24 -13.28 3.75
CA TYR A 27 -1.66 -13.12 3.44
C TYR A 27 -2.49 -12.50 4.58
N SER A 28 -2.01 -12.54 5.83
CA SER A 28 -2.80 -12.16 6.99
C SER A 28 -2.16 -11.03 7.80
N TYR A 29 -2.91 -9.98 8.06
CA TYR A 29 -2.45 -8.87 8.91
C TYR A 29 -3.58 -8.21 9.69
N ARG A 30 -3.21 -7.55 10.80
CA ARG A 30 -4.17 -6.83 11.65
C ARG A 30 -4.61 -5.53 10.97
N VAL A 31 -5.88 -5.20 11.11
CA VAL A 31 -6.46 -3.94 10.64
C VAL A 31 -7.23 -3.25 11.76
N PRO A 32 -7.29 -1.91 11.77
CA PRO A 32 -8.16 -1.18 12.68
C PRO A 32 -9.62 -1.53 12.47
N LYS A 33 -10.42 -1.41 13.54
CA LYS A 33 -11.88 -1.41 13.39
C LYS A 33 -12.30 -0.25 12.51
N LEU A 34 -13.39 -0.46 11.78
CA LEU A 34 -14.05 0.61 11.03
C LEU A 34 -15.22 1.18 11.84
N ARG A 35 -15.45 2.48 11.70
CA ARG A 35 -16.66 3.16 12.16
C ARG A 35 -17.84 2.81 11.27
N GLU A 36 -19.05 3.15 11.70
CA GLU A 36 -20.29 2.95 10.92
C GLU A 36 -20.26 3.64 9.55
N ASP A 37 -19.60 4.80 9.44
CA ASP A 37 -19.42 5.52 8.18
C ASP A 37 -18.32 4.91 7.28
N GLY A 38 -17.72 3.82 7.73
CA GLY A 38 -16.67 3.10 7.05
C GLY A 38 -15.29 3.71 7.24
N LEU A 39 -15.12 4.83 7.97
CA LEU A 39 -13.81 5.43 8.22
C LEU A 39 -13.03 4.65 9.30
N CYS A 40 -11.71 4.79 9.28
CA CYS A 40 -10.82 4.17 10.26
C CYS A 40 -11.12 4.69 11.68
N SER A 41 -11.24 3.79 12.68
CA SER A 41 -11.45 4.17 14.09
C SER A 41 -10.15 4.27 14.90
N PHE A 42 -9.00 3.93 14.30
CA PHE A 42 -7.71 3.83 15.00
C PHE A 42 -7.37 5.10 15.77
N SER A 43 -7.60 6.26 15.17
CA SER A 43 -7.38 7.59 15.78
C SER A 43 -8.11 7.84 17.10
N LYS A 44 -9.16 7.07 17.43
CA LYS A 44 -9.93 7.26 18.67
C LYS A 44 -9.53 6.29 19.79
N ASN A 45 -9.47 4.99 19.51
CA ASN A 45 -9.33 3.96 20.55
C ASN A 45 -8.22 2.92 20.28
N ASN A 46 -7.48 3.03 19.17
CA ASN A 46 -6.52 2.00 18.71
C ASN A 46 -7.12 0.58 18.62
N GLU A 47 -8.43 0.46 18.44
CA GLU A 47 -9.11 -0.84 18.37
C GLU A 47 -8.84 -1.53 17.04
N LEU A 48 -8.47 -2.81 17.12
CA LEU A 48 -8.27 -3.68 15.95
C LEU A 48 -9.48 -4.59 15.76
N GLU A 49 -9.74 -4.97 14.51
CA GLU A 49 -10.70 -6.05 14.21
C GLU A 49 -10.30 -7.33 14.95
N PRO A 50 -11.24 -8.09 15.54
CA PRO A 50 -10.91 -9.32 16.26
C PRO A 50 -10.20 -10.34 15.37
N LYS A 51 -10.69 -10.49 14.14
CA LYS A 51 -10.12 -11.35 13.10
C LYS A 51 -9.15 -10.54 12.23
N ALA A 52 -8.01 -11.12 11.90
CA ALA A 52 -7.08 -10.53 10.94
C ALA A 52 -7.71 -10.44 9.55
N PHE A 53 -7.31 -9.43 8.78
CA PHE A 53 -7.67 -9.33 7.38
C PHE A 53 -6.91 -10.40 6.59
N ASP A 54 -7.61 -11.11 5.71
CA ASP A 54 -7.08 -12.25 4.97
C ASP A 54 -7.13 -11.97 3.47
N LEU A 55 -5.98 -11.68 2.87
CA LEU A 55 -5.86 -11.37 1.45
C LEU A 55 -6.37 -12.49 0.54
N ARG A 56 -6.35 -13.76 0.99
CA ARG A 56 -6.80 -14.89 0.16
C ARG A 56 -8.24 -14.68 -0.33
N GLU A 57 -9.09 -14.09 0.52
CA GLU A 57 -10.48 -13.76 0.18
C GLU A 57 -10.54 -12.79 -1.01
N THR A 58 -9.62 -11.83 -1.12
CA THR A 58 -9.58 -10.85 -2.23
C THR A 58 -9.01 -11.41 -3.54
N PHE A 59 -8.32 -12.54 -3.48
CA PHE A 59 -7.76 -13.24 -4.63
C PHE A 59 -8.57 -14.49 -5.03
N ASN A 60 -9.71 -14.75 -4.37
CA ASN A 60 -10.51 -15.97 -4.54
C ASN A 60 -9.68 -17.25 -4.31
N LEU A 61 -8.74 -17.21 -3.36
CA LEU A 61 -7.90 -18.35 -3.01
C LEU A 61 -8.52 -19.14 -1.86
N THR A 62 -8.44 -20.47 -1.94
CA THR A 62 -8.97 -21.37 -0.92
C THR A 62 -8.11 -21.30 0.36
N LYS A 63 -8.71 -21.66 1.49
CA LYS A 63 -8.02 -21.70 2.80
C LYS A 63 -7.64 -23.12 3.23
N GLU A 64 -8.06 -24.12 2.45
CA GLU A 64 -8.12 -25.51 2.88
C GLU A 64 -6.78 -26.23 2.73
N ASN A 65 -5.84 -25.69 1.93
CA ASN A 65 -4.47 -26.21 1.87
C ASN A 65 -3.44 -25.08 1.64
N VAL A 66 -2.68 -24.76 2.69
CA VAL A 66 -1.66 -23.69 2.68
C VAL A 66 -0.46 -24.06 1.79
N GLU A 67 -0.11 -25.34 1.67
CA GLU A 67 1.02 -25.79 0.86
C GLU A 67 0.82 -25.49 -0.64
N GLN A 68 -0.43 -25.48 -1.12
CA GLN A 68 -0.76 -25.09 -2.50
C GLN A 68 -0.42 -23.63 -2.80
N LEU A 69 -0.22 -22.81 -1.76
CA LEU A 69 0.16 -21.41 -1.90
C LEU A 69 1.68 -21.22 -1.99
N PHE A 70 2.52 -22.22 -1.71
CA PHE A 70 3.98 -22.03 -1.67
C PHE A 70 4.52 -21.50 -3.01
N ASP A 71 4.09 -22.09 -4.12
CA ASP A 71 4.54 -21.68 -5.45
C ASP A 71 3.51 -20.82 -6.19
N HIS A 72 2.44 -20.39 -5.50
CA HIS A 72 1.37 -19.64 -6.15
C HIS A 72 1.87 -18.26 -6.62
N PRO A 73 1.52 -17.80 -7.84
CA PRO A 73 1.99 -16.51 -8.36
C PRO A 73 1.70 -15.32 -7.44
N THR A 74 0.55 -15.31 -6.76
CA THR A 74 0.22 -14.30 -5.74
C THR A 74 1.19 -14.31 -4.57
N THR A 75 1.61 -15.49 -4.09
CA THR A 75 2.59 -15.60 -2.99
C THR A 75 3.92 -15.01 -3.39
N ILE A 76 4.38 -15.34 -4.61
CA ILE A 76 5.60 -14.78 -5.18
C ILE A 76 5.48 -13.25 -5.30
N LEU A 77 4.34 -12.73 -5.78
CA LEU A 77 4.10 -11.30 -5.85
C LEU A 77 4.16 -10.63 -4.47
N LEU A 78 3.42 -11.15 -3.48
CA LEU A 78 3.40 -10.60 -2.11
C LEU A 78 4.79 -10.60 -1.48
N TRP A 79 5.54 -11.70 -1.65
CA TRP A 79 6.93 -11.78 -1.20
C TRP A 79 7.81 -10.74 -1.89
N ARG A 80 7.72 -10.60 -3.23
CA ARG A 80 8.48 -9.59 -3.98
C ARG A 80 8.15 -8.17 -3.55
N LEU A 81 6.88 -7.85 -3.29
CA LEU A 81 6.48 -6.52 -2.80
C LEU A 81 7.04 -6.24 -1.41
N LYS A 82 6.95 -7.21 -0.48
CA LYS A 82 7.55 -7.10 0.85
C LYS A 82 9.05 -6.88 0.76
N ARG A 83 9.73 -7.69 -0.06
CA ARG A 83 11.17 -7.59 -0.30
C ARG A 83 11.58 -6.26 -0.93
N SER A 84 10.75 -5.74 -1.84
CA SER A 84 10.97 -4.44 -2.48
C SER A 84 10.93 -3.30 -1.47
N LEU A 85 10.03 -3.31 -0.49
CA LEU A 85 10.01 -2.33 0.61
C LEU A 85 11.24 -2.43 1.51
N GLU A 86 11.73 -3.65 1.79
CA GLU A 86 12.97 -3.85 2.57
C GLU A 86 14.20 -3.26 1.86
N LEU A 87 14.29 -3.41 0.54
CA LEU A 87 15.38 -2.85 -0.25
C LEU A 87 15.24 -1.34 -0.42
N LEU A 88 14.02 -0.84 -0.67
CA LEU A 88 13.73 0.59 -0.73
C LEU A 88 14.17 1.29 0.57
N LYS A 89 13.85 0.70 1.72
CA LYS A 89 14.25 1.22 3.04
C LYS A 89 15.76 1.41 3.19
N LYS A 90 16.58 0.58 2.53
CA LYS A 90 18.04 0.70 2.57
C LYS A 90 18.58 1.79 1.65
N GLN A 91 17.80 2.21 0.65
CA GLN A 91 18.20 3.21 -0.34
C GLN A 91 17.70 4.63 -0.01
N MET A 92 16.57 4.74 0.68
CA MET A 92 16.01 6.05 1.03
C MET A 92 16.88 6.78 2.05
N ALA A 93 17.07 8.09 1.86
CA ALA A 93 17.79 8.96 2.79
C ALA A 93 17.13 8.99 4.18
N GLU A 94 15.80 8.93 4.23
CA GLU A 94 15.00 8.80 5.45
C GLU A 94 13.78 7.90 5.16
N TRP A 95 13.38 7.10 6.14
CA TRP A 95 12.26 6.16 6.01
C TRP A 95 10.99 6.70 6.67
N PRO A 96 9.82 6.67 6.00
CA PRO A 96 8.57 7.13 6.59
C PRO A 96 8.12 6.23 7.75
N ASP A 97 7.31 6.77 8.66
CA ASP A 97 6.78 6.02 9.80
C ASP A 97 5.82 4.90 9.37
N TRP A 98 5.17 5.08 8.21
CA TRP A 98 4.34 4.06 7.59
C TRP A 98 4.42 4.15 6.05
N ILE A 99 4.39 3.01 5.37
CA ILE A 99 4.25 2.93 3.91
C ILE A 99 3.49 1.67 3.50
N GLY A 100 2.58 1.79 2.52
CA GLY A 100 1.80 0.70 1.98
C GLY A 100 1.76 0.70 0.45
N ILE A 101 1.80 -0.49 -0.14
CA ILE A 101 1.57 -0.73 -1.57
C ILE A 101 0.15 -1.29 -1.72
N TYR A 102 -0.68 -0.61 -2.49
CA TYR A 102 -2.04 -1.03 -2.79
C TYR A 102 -2.20 -1.31 -4.28
N GLN A 103 -2.89 -2.40 -4.60
CA GLN A 103 -3.26 -2.71 -5.97
C GLN A 103 -4.74 -2.42 -6.21
N ARG A 104 -5.06 -1.81 -7.36
CA ARG A 104 -6.43 -1.67 -7.85
C ARG A 104 -6.94 -3.04 -8.28
N ARG A 105 -8.09 -3.46 -7.76
CA ARG A 105 -8.73 -4.74 -8.09
C ARG A 105 -10.22 -4.57 -8.27
N LYS A 106 -10.80 -5.40 -9.15
CA LYS A 106 -12.24 -5.52 -9.33
C LYS A 106 -12.74 -6.77 -8.59
N ILE A 107 -13.71 -6.60 -7.69
CA ILE A 107 -14.35 -7.66 -6.90
C ILE A 107 -15.86 -7.48 -7.06
N ASP A 108 -16.58 -8.49 -7.54
CA ASP A 108 -18.05 -8.47 -7.72
C ASP A 108 -18.59 -7.22 -8.43
N ASN A 109 -17.90 -6.81 -9.49
CA ASN A 109 -18.17 -5.59 -10.29
C ASN A 109 -17.87 -4.24 -9.64
N GLU A 110 -17.42 -4.21 -8.39
CA GLU A 110 -16.92 -3.01 -7.73
C GLU A 110 -15.40 -2.95 -7.78
N GLU A 111 -14.83 -1.75 -7.67
CA GLU A 111 -13.39 -1.55 -7.66
C GLU A 111 -12.89 -1.11 -6.28
N PHE A 112 -11.72 -1.61 -5.92
CA PHE A 112 -11.08 -1.37 -4.64
C PHE A 112 -9.57 -1.19 -4.81
N LEU A 113 -8.95 -0.42 -3.91
CA LEU A 113 -7.55 -0.60 -3.58
C LEU A 113 -7.42 -1.65 -2.48
N ILE A 114 -6.57 -2.64 -2.70
CA ILE A 114 -6.26 -3.71 -1.74
C ILE A 114 -4.80 -3.59 -1.32
N LYS A 115 -4.54 -3.45 -0.02
CA LYS A 115 -3.18 -3.39 0.54
C LYS A 115 -2.49 -4.74 0.37
N LEU A 116 -1.42 -4.80 -0.42
CA LEU A 116 -0.68 -6.03 -0.66
C LEU A 116 0.56 -6.17 0.21
N SER A 117 1.20 -5.05 0.55
CA SER A 117 2.38 -5.05 1.41
C SER A 117 2.49 -3.72 2.13
N TYR A 118 3.02 -3.71 3.35
CA TYR A 118 3.24 -2.48 4.09
C TYR A 118 4.32 -2.64 5.17
N GLN A 119 4.84 -1.51 5.64
CA GLN A 119 5.66 -1.42 6.84
C GLN A 119 5.11 -0.30 7.72
N GLY A 120 5.04 -0.53 9.04
CA GLY A 120 4.48 0.41 10.02
C GLY A 120 3.36 -0.22 10.84
N LYS A 121 2.59 0.61 11.54
CA LYS A 121 1.45 0.16 12.37
C LYS A 121 0.32 -0.46 11.53
N PRO A 122 -0.56 -1.28 12.13
CA PRO A 122 -1.81 -1.72 11.51
C PRO A 122 -2.61 -0.54 10.95
N SER A 123 -3.04 -0.66 9.69
CA SER A 123 -3.81 0.36 8.98
C SER A 123 -4.83 -0.28 8.06
N ARG A 124 -5.69 0.54 7.45
CA ARG A 124 -6.78 0.10 6.58
C ARG A 124 -6.29 -0.79 5.43
N ALA A 125 -6.99 -1.90 5.19
CA ALA A 125 -6.70 -2.85 4.12
C ALA A 125 -7.30 -2.47 2.76
N VAL A 126 -8.54 -1.96 2.76
CA VAL A 126 -9.36 -1.85 1.54
C VAL A 126 -9.95 -0.45 1.43
N PHE A 127 -9.73 0.22 0.30
CA PHE A 127 -10.43 1.48 -0.02
C PHE A 127 -11.36 1.27 -1.21
N PRO A 128 -12.67 1.54 -1.08
CA PRO A 128 -13.57 1.52 -2.23
C PRO A 128 -13.19 2.61 -3.24
N LEU A 129 -13.26 2.28 -4.52
CA LEU A 129 -12.99 3.21 -5.62
C LEU A 129 -14.30 3.64 -6.26
N ASN A 130 -14.88 4.69 -5.70
CA ASN A 130 -16.06 5.37 -6.23
C ASN A 130 -16.02 6.87 -5.90
N GLU A 131 -16.91 7.65 -6.51
CA GLU A 131 -16.92 9.11 -6.37
C GLU A 131 -17.02 9.60 -4.92
N LYS A 132 -17.80 8.90 -4.08
CA LYS A 132 -17.92 9.23 -2.65
C LYS A 132 -16.56 9.11 -1.98
N TRP A 133 -15.86 8.01 -2.19
CA TRP A 133 -14.55 7.78 -1.57
C TRP A 133 -13.46 8.66 -2.17
N ALA A 134 -13.49 8.96 -3.47
CA ALA A 134 -12.54 9.89 -4.08
C ALA A 134 -12.65 11.33 -3.55
N LYS A 135 -13.81 11.73 -2.99
CA LYS A 135 -13.99 13.02 -2.31
C LYS A 135 -13.52 12.99 -0.85
N LEU A 136 -13.48 11.81 -0.22
CA LEU A 136 -13.19 11.65 1.21
C LEU A 136 -11.74 11.21 1.49
N SER A 137 -11.15 10.42 0.61
CA SER A 137 -9.87 9.73 0.83
C SER A 137 -8.85 10.15 -0.21
N ASN A 138 -7.67 10.56 0.27
CA ASN A 138 -6.50 10.78 -0.56
C ASN A 138 -6.21 9.55 -1.44
N ASN A 139 -6.16 8.37 -0.83
CA ASN A 139 -5.87 7.10 -1.51
C ASN A 139 -6.84 6.79 -2.65
N SER A 140 -8.16 6.95 -2.41
CA SER A 140 -9.16 6.75 -3.46
C SER A 140 -9.10 7.83 -4.53
N ASN A 141 -8.80 9.08 -4.15
CA ASN A 141 -8.64 10.18 -5.09
C ASN A 141 -7.48 9.95 -6.06
N VAL A 142 -6.30 9.61 -5.54
CA VAL A 142 -5.10 9.35 -6.34
C VAL A 142 -5.31 8.13 -7.25
N ALA A 143 -5.90 7.04 -6.75
CA ALA A 143 -6.16 5.85 -7.55
C ALA A 143 -7.19 6.06 -8.66
N MET A 144 -8.13 6.98 -8.49
CA MET A 144 -9.14 7.28 -9.52
C MET A 144 -8.67 8.34 -10.53
N LEU A 145 -7.89 9.33 -10.09
CA LEU A 145 -7.47 10.45 -10.95
C LEU A 145 -6.05 10.29 -11.52
N GLY A 146 -5.23 9.41 -10.96
CA GLY A 146 -3.85 9.18 -11.40
C GLY A 146 -2.92 10.36 -11.18
N LYS A 147 -3.28 11.27 -10.27
CA LYS A 147 -2.50 12.45 -9.90
C LYS A 147 -1.96 12.25 -8.48
N GLU A 148 -0.64 12.29 -8.33
CA GLU A 148 -0.01 12.21 -7.02
C GLU A 148 -0.45 13.36 -6.09
N ARG A 149 -0.38 13.10 -4.80
CA ARG A 149 -0.62 14.09 -3.76
C ARG A 149 0.42 13.98 -2.67
N ILE A 150 1.10 15.09 -2.41
CA ILE A 150 2.05 15.24 -1.31
C ILE A 150 1.52 16.35 -0.40
N LEU A 151 1.17 15.98 0.82
CA LEU A 151 0.71 16.86 1.88
C LEU A 151 1.87 17.06 2.86
N GLN A 152 2.50 18.23 2.82
CA GLN A 152 3.62 18.53 3.72
C GLN A 152 3.18 18.78 5.17
N ASN A 153 1.94 19.22 5.36
CA ASN A 153 1.34 19.36 6.67
C ASN A 153 -0.14 19.00 6.60
N THR A 154 -0.53 17.87 7.17
CA THR A 154 -1.91 17.36 7.18
C THR A 154 -2.86 18.22 8.02
N HIS A 155 -2.32 19.10 8.87
CA HIS A 155 -3.12 20.03 9.68
C HIS A 155 -3.35 21.39 8.99
N GLU A 156 -2.66 21.65 7.87
CA GLU A 156 -2.76 22.91 7.12
C GLU A 156 -3.35 22.71 5.73
N ILE A 157 -4.10 21.63 5.53
CA ILE A 157 -4.80 21.35 4.28
C ILE A 157 -6.12 22.12 4.20
N SER A 158 -6.49 22.53 2.98
CA SER A 158 -7.79 23.16 2.75
C SER A 158 -8.94 22.17 3.02
N PHE A 159 -10.07 22.67 3.50
CA PHE A 159 -11.24 21.87 3.86
C PHE A 159 -11.79 21.00 2.71
N ASP A 160 -11.60 21.45 1.47
CA ASP A 160 -12.02 20.74 0.25
C ASP A 160 -11.01 19.68 -0.21
N THR A 161 -9.87 19.53 0.46
CA THR A 161 -8.86 18.51 0.15
C THR A 161 -9.40 17.12 0.54
N PRO A 162 -9.52 16.15 -0.40
CA PRO A 162 -9.84 14.77 -0.04
C PRO A 162 -8.80 14.19 0.92
N TYR A 163 -9.15 14.12 2.21
CA TYR A 163 -8.28 13.63 3.26
C TYR A 163 -9.10 13.21 4.47
N TYR A 164 -8.76 12.06 5.04
CA TYR A 164 -9.22 11.67 6.37
C TYR A 164 -8.03 11.09 7.15
N SER A 165 -7.97 11.36 8.45
CA SER A 165 -6.91 10.83 9.31
C SER A 165 -7.30 9.47 9.89
N CYS A 166 -6.50 8.44 9.61
CA CYS A 166 -6.59 7.13 10.29
C CYS A 166 -5.76 7.11 11.57
N ASP A 167 -4.53 7.62 11.53
CA ASP A 167 -3.68 7.86 12.71
C ASP A 167 -3.48 9.38 12.90
N HIS A 168 -3.74 9.88 14.11
CA HIS A 168 -3.64 11.30 14.45
C HIS A 168 -2.20 11.79 14.61
N MET A 169 -1.24 10.85 14.63
CA MET A 169 0.19 11.16 14.64
C MET A 169 0.69 11.60 13.26
N VAL A 170 0.00 11.27 12.17
CA VAL A 170 0.41 11.61 10.80
C VAL A 170 0.41 13.13 10.63
N ARG A 171 1.56 13.67 10.24
CA ARG A 171 1.80 15.10 10.00
C ARG A 171 2.08 15.41 8.54
N SER A 172 2.57 14.44 7.77
CA SER A 172 2.70 14.57 6.31
C SER A 172 2.39 13.24 5.63
N GLU A 173 1.97 13.29 4.38
CA GLU A 173 1.57 12.10 3.61
C GLU A 173 1.90 12.27 2.12
N ALA A 174 2.44 11.24 1.49
CA ALA A 174 2.66 11.16 0.06
C ALA A 174 1.94 9.95 -0.52
N CYS A 175 0.93 10.21 -1.33
CA CYS A 175 0.18 9.19 -2.05
C CYS A 175 0.44 9.33 -3.55
N LEU A 176 1.05 8.30 -4.15
CA LEU A 176 1.52 8.31 -5.54
C LEU A 176 0.84 7.18 -6.33
N PRO A 177 0.41 7.44 -7.59
CA PRO A 177 -0.15 6.41 -8.43
C PRO A 177 0.93 5.45 -8.94
N ILE A 178 0.64 4.16 -8.92
CA ILE A 178 1.41 3.14 -9.64
C ILE A 178 0.79 3.03 -11.02
N LYS A 179 1.58 3.33 -12.05
CA LYS A 179 1.15 3.26 -13.45
C LYS A 179 2.04 2.34 -14.27
N ASN A 180 1.46 1.66 -15.26
CA ASN A 180 2.25 0.97 -16.29
C ASN A 180 2.69 1.93 -17.40
N SER A 181 3.44 1.40 -18.37
CA SER A 181 3.92 2.11 -19.55
C SER A 181 2.82 2.67 -20.45
N SER A 182 1.57 2.22 -20.28
CA SER A 182 0.39 2.73 -21.00
C SER A 182 -0.40 3.78 -20.21
N ASP A 183 0.16 4.29 -19.10
CA ASP A 183 -0.46 5.25 -18.16
C ASP A 183 -1.72 4.71 -17.44
N GLU A 184 -1.96 3.40 -17.48
CA GLU A 184 -3.03 2.76 -16.71
C GLU A 184 -2.69 2.79 -15.22
N ILE A 185 -3.66 3.17 -14.37
CA ILE A 185 -3.49 3.24 -12.92
C ILE A 185 -3.76 1.86 -12.30
N LEU A 186 -2.68 1.20 -11.90
CA LEU A 186 -2.69 -0.17 -11.37
C LEU A 186 -2.79 -0.22 -9.84
N GLY A 187 -2.59 0.92 -9.17
CA GLY A 187 -2.55 0.98 -7.72
C GLY A 187 -2.00 2.29 -7.20
N ILE A 188 -1.60 2.31 -5.94
CA ILE A 188 -0.92 3.43 -5.30
C ILE A 188 0.18 2.95 -4.36
N ILE A 189 1.14 3.81 -4.11
CA ILE A 189 1.91 3.82 -2.87
C ILE A 189 1.37 4.93 -1.99
N ASP A 190 1.18 4.62 -0.72
CA ASP A 190 0.81 5.58 0.31
C ASP A 190 1.89 5.55 1.39
N ALA A 191 2.45 6.71 1.72
CA ALA A 191 3.51 6.86 2.71
C ALA A 191 3.15 7.99 3.68
N GLU A 192 3.28 7.73 4.97
CA GLU A 192 2.88 8.65 6.05
C GLU A 192 4.08 8.89 6.97
N SER A 193 4.26 10.14 7.42
CA SER A 193 5.24 10.49 8.45
C SER A 193 4.62 11.30 9.58
N PHE A 194 5.15 11.13 10.78
CA PHE A 194 4.82 11.90 11.97
C PHE A 194 5.54 13.26 12.04
N LYS A 195 6.33 13.60 11.02
CA LYS A 195 6.97 14.91 10.84
C LYS A 195 6.27 15.68 9.74
N THR A 196 6.14 17.01 9.90
CA THR A 196 5.81 17.87 8.76
C THR A 196 6.99 17.94 7.80
N ASP A 197 6.73 18.29 6.55
CA ASP A 197 7.75 18.55 5.53
C ASP A 197 8.71 17.38 5.27
N PHE A 198 8.29 16.15 5.63
CA PHE A 198 9.09 14.95 5.50
C PHE A 198 9.37 14.61 4.03
N PHE A 199 8.39 14.82 3.15
CA PHE A 199 8.47 14.42 1.74
C PHE A 199 9.18 15.49 0.91
N THR A 200 10.49 15.60 1.11
CA THR A 200 11.38 16.44 0.29
C THR A 200 11.32 16.02 -1.17
N GLN A 201 11.84 16.86 -2.08
CA GLN A 201 11.92 16.52 -3.49
C GLN A 201 12.67 15.22 -3.76
N GLU A 202 13.74 14.96 -2.99
CA GLU A 202 14.54 13.73 -3.08
C GLU A 202 13.71 12.50 -2.71
N ILE A 203 13.07 12.52 -1.53
CA ILE A 203 12.23 11.42 -1.05
C ILE A 203 11.07 11.17 -2.02
N ALA A 204 10.39 12.23 -2.47
CA ALA A 204 9.31 12.12 -3.44
C ALA A 204 9.79 11.53 -4.77
N GLN A 205 10.98 11.90 -5.24
CA GLN A 205 11.56 11.36 -6.47
C GLN A 205 11.87 9.87 -6.35
N THR A 206 12.47 9.43 -5.25
CA THR A 206 12.70 8.00 -4.97
C THR A 206 11.38 7.22 -4.96
N LEU A 207 10.32 7.75 -4.34
CA LEU A 207 9.00 7.11 -4.34
C LEU A 207 8.37 7.05 -5.74
N ARG A 208 8.50 8.09 -6.56
CA ARG A 208 8.02 8.09 -7.97
C ARG A 208 8.72 7.03 -8.80
N GLU A 209 10.04 6.95 -8.69
CA GLU A 209 10.83 5.93 -9.38
C GLU A 209 10.43 4.52 -8.95
N PHE A 210 10.21 4.32 -7.65
CA PHE A 210 9.74 3.06 -7.12
C PHE A 210 8.34 2.69 -7.63
N CYS A 211 7.40 3.65 -7.70
CA CYS A 211 6.08 3.46 -8.31
C CYS A 211 6.19 3.02 -9.77
N SER A 212 7.04 3.69 -10.55
CA SER A 212 7.28 3.36 -11.96
C SER A 212 7.87 1.96 -12.13
N GLN A 213 8.79 1.55 -11.26
CA GLN A 213 9.36 0.21 -11.30
C GLN A 213 8.32 -0.87 -10.98
N ILE A 214 7.49 -0.67 -9.94
CA ILE A 214 6.43 -1.62 -9.59
C ILE A 214 5.43 -1.77 -10.75
N GLY A 215 4.93 -0.66 -11.28
CA GLY A 215 3.90 -0.67 -12.32
C GLY A 215 4.35 -1.24 -13.66
N ASN A 216 5.66 -1.31 -13.92
CA ASN A 216 6.18 -1.88 -15.17
C ASN A 216 6.66 -3.33 -15.04
N LYS A 217 6.90 -3.81 -13.81
CA LYS A 217 7.64 -5.07 -13.58
C LYS A 217 6.96 -6.04 -12.62
N LEU A 218 6.04 -5.57 -11.78
CA LEU A 218 5.34 -6.40 -10.80
C LEU A 218 3.81 -6.38 -10.95
N PHE A 219 3.23 -5.28 -11.41
CA PHE A 219 1.80 -5.19 -11.74
C PHE A 219 1.63 -5.24 -13.26
#